data_AF-A0A7C7G8A0-F1
#
_entry.id   AF-A0A7C7G8A0-F1
#
_cell.length_a   1.000
_cell.length_b   1.000
_cell.length_c   1.000
_cell.angle_alpha   90.00
_cell.angle_beta   90.00
_cell.angle_gamma   90.00
#
_symmetry.space_group_name_H-M   'P 1'
#
loop_
_entity.id
_entity.type
_entity.pdbx_description
1 polymer ?
#
loop_
_entity_poly.entity_id
_entity_poly.type
_entity_poly.pdbx_seq_one_letter_code
_entity_poly.pdbx_strand_id
1 'polypeptide(L)' 'LPMIDTVIIEVPNPRHPFGIRGVGESPIVPPLAAIANAIHDATGVRLTKLPMSPSSIVKALDEKNAQ' A
#
# COMPACT_ATOMS: atom_id res chain seq x y z
N LEU A 1 2.31 13.79 4.94
CA LEU A 1 1.85 12.95 3.82
C LEU A 1 2.80 13.18 2.65
N PRO A 2 3.13 12.16 1.85
CA PRO A 2 3.91 12.36 0.63
C PRO A 2 3.09 13.10 -0.43
N MET A 3 3.74 13.55 -1.50
CA MET A 3 3.03 13.97 -2.71
C MET A 3 2.30 12.76 -3.30
N ILE A 4 1.03 12.93 -3.65
CA ILE A 4 0.19 11.87 -4.23
C ILE A 4 -0.14 12.28 -5.66
N ASP A 5 0.41 11.54 -6.61
CA ASP A 5 0.07 11.66 -8.03
C ASP A 5 -1.12 10.75 -8.34
N THR A 6 -2.14 11.27 -9.01
CA THR A 6 -3.39 10.56 -9.27
C THR A 6 -3.64 10.44 -10.75
N VAL A 7 -3.96 9.22 -11.19
CA VAL A 7 -4.31 8.93 -12.57
C VAL A 7 -5.76 8.48 -12.63
N ILE A 8 -6.59 9.21 -13.37
CA ILE A 8 -7.98 8.84 -13.62
C ILE A 8 -8.01 7.82 -14.75
N ILE A 9 -8.52 6.64 -14.45
CA ILE A 9 -8.70 5.55 -15.43
C ILE A 9 -10.19 5.33 -15.64
N GLU A 10 -10.64 5.56 -16.87
CA GLU A 10 -12.03 5.42 -17.25
C GLU A 10 -12.27 4.08 -17.93
N VAL A 11 -12.92 3.16 -17.22
CA VAL A 11 -13.43 1.91 -17.79
C VAL A 11 -14.94 1.85 -17.49
N PRO A 12 -15.81 2.01 -18.49
CA PRO A 12 -17.25 2.01 -18.26
C PRO A 12 -17.75 0.71 -17.60
N ASN A 13 -18.69 0.81 -16.67
CA ASN A 13 -19.45 -0.33 -16.18
C ASN A 13 -20.63 -0.62 -17.13
N PRO A 14 -20.67 -1.77 -17.85
CA PRO A 14 -21.73 -2.06 -18.81
C PRO A 14 -23.12 -2.19 -18.18
N ARG A 15 -23.21 -2.33 -16.84
CA ARG A 15 -24.45 -2.47 -16.08
C ARG A 15 -24.98 -1.16 -15.49
N HIS A 16 -24.29 -0.05 -15.67
CA HIS A 16 -24.71 1.25 -15.15
C HIS A 16 -25.08 2.20 -16.31
N PRO A 17 -26.24 2.89 -16.31
CA PRO A 17 -26.67 3.73 -17.43
C PRO A 17 -25.65 4.79 -17.88
N PHE A 18 -24.83 5.26 -16.94
CA PHE A 18 -23.76 6.24 -17.18
C PHE A 18 -22.34 5.65 -17.11
N GLY A 19 -22.19 4.32 -17.03
CA GLY A 19 -20.86 3.68 -16.94
C GLY A 19 -20.09 3.91 -15.63
N ILE A 20 -20.69 4.59 -14.64
CA ILE A 20 -20.05 5.00 -13.37
C ILE A 20 -19.59 3.78 -12.54
N ARG A 21 -18.47 3.97 -11.85
CA ARG A 21 -17.93 3.05 -10.83
C ARG A 21 -17.66 3.80 -9.53
N GLY A 22 -17.82 3.11 -8.40
CA GLY A 22 -17.44 3.65 -7.10
C GLY A 22 -15.92 3.74 -6.96
N VAL A 23 -15.45 4.82 -6.32
CA VAL A 23 -14.00 5.09 -6.13
C VAL A 23 -13.60 5.34 -4.68
N GLY A 24 -14.55 5.41 -3.74
CA GLY A 24 -14.27 5.81 -2.35
C GLY A 24 -13.25 4.93 -1.62
N GLU A 25 -13.26 3.62 -1.87
CA GLU A 25 -12.36 2.66 -1.22
C GLU A 25 -11.04 2.44 -1.99
N SER A 26 -11.04 2.73 -3.29
CA SER A 26 -9.89 2.54 -4.17
C SER A 26 -8.61 3.26 -3.70
N PRO A 27 -8.65 4.49 -3.15
CA PRO A 27 -7.44 5.16 -2.67
C PRO A 27 -7.06 4.77 -1.23
N ILE A 28 -7.93 4.12 -0.44
CA ILE A 28 -7.65 3.82 0.98
C ILE A 28 -7.15 2.38 1.20
N VAL A 29 -7.61 1.41 0.40
CA VAL A 29 -7.25 0.00 0.58
C VAL A 29 -5.81 -0.31 0.13
N PRO A 30 -5.35 0.08 -1.08
CA PRO A 30 -4.02 -0.28 -1.59
C PRO A 30 -2.80 0.29 -0.86
N PRO A 31 -2.79 1.53 -0.33
CA PRO A 31 -1.59 2.14 0.24
C PRO A 31 -0.89 1.31 1.32
N LEU A 32 -1.66 0.61 2.17
CA LEU A 32 -1.10 -0.22 3.25
C LEU A 32 -0.21 -1.34 2.69
N ALA A 33 -0.69 -2.04 1.66
CA ALA A 33 0.06 -3.11 1.00
C ALA A 33 1.21 -2.54 0.15
N ALA A 34 0.99 -1.41 -0.54
CA ALA A 34 2.02 -0.75 -1.34
C ALA A 34 3.23 -0.34 -0.48
N ILE A 35 2.99 0.26 0.69
CA ILE A 35 4.05 0.63 1.65
C ILE A 35 4.74 -0.61 2.20
N ALA A 36 4.00 -1.68 2.54
CA ALA A 36 4.59 -2.93 3.00
C ALA A 36 5.53 -3.56 1.96
N ASN A 37 5.12 -3.54 0.69
CA ASN A 37 5.93 -4.02 -0.41
C ASN A 37 7.16 -3.14 -0.64
N ALA A 38 7.03 -1.82 -0.55
CA ALA A 38 8.16 -0.90 -0.67
C ALA A 38 9.19 -1.09 0.45
N ILE A 39 8.75 -1.31 1.69
CA ILE A 39 9.67 -1.61 2.80
C ILE A 39 10.39 -2.93 2.54
N HIS A 40 9.67 -3.96 2.09
CA HIS A 40 10.29 -5.24 1.76
C HIS A 40 11.30 -5.11 0.61
N ASP A 41 10.98 -4.37 -0.43
CA ASP A 41 11.89 -4.10 -1.55
C ASP A 41 13.17 -3.39 -1.08
N ALA A 42 13.02 -2.36 -0.23
CA ALA A 42 14.15 -1.58 0.26
C ALA A 42 15.04 -2.31 1.29
N THR A 43 14.47 -3.23 2.07
CA THR A 43 15.16 -3.82 3.25
C THR A 43 15.33 -5.33 3.19
N GLY A 44 14.60 -6.01 2.31
CA GLY A 44 14.44 -7.47 2.28
C GLY A 44 13.68 -8.05 3.49
N VAL A 45 13.04 -7.23 4.33
CA VAL A 45 12.24 -7.68 5.48
C VAL A 45 10.75 -7.65 5.12
N ARG A 46 10.03 -8.76 5.39
CA ARG A 46 8.58 -8.83 5.16
C ARG A 46 7.81 -8.50 6.44
N LEU A 47 7.27 -7.28 6.53
CA LEU A 47 6.34 -6.89 7.58
C LEU A 47 4.90 -7.28 7.21
N THR A 48 4.20 -7.98 8.10
CA THR A 48 2.79 -8.42 7.94
C THR A 48 1.85 -7.83 8.99
N LYS A 49 2.38 -6.96 9.87
CA LYS A 49 1.64 -6.32 10.95
C LYS A 49 1.66 -4.81 10.81
N LEU A 50 0.49 -4.20 10.95
CA LEU A 50 0.31 -2.75 11.01
C LEU A 50 0.17 -2.27 12.46
N PRO A 51 0.56 -1.03 12.77
CA PRO A 51 1.28 -0.09 11.89
C PRO A 51 2.76 -0.48 11.74
N MET A 52 3.35 -0.19 10.57
CA MET A 52 4.79 -0.34 10.32
C MET A 52 5.55 0.86 10.89
N SER A 53 5.52 1.01 12.22
CA SER A 53 6.22 2.08 12.94
C SER A 53 7.75 1.94 12.82
N PRO A 54 8.52 3.02 13.01
CA PRO A 54 9.98 2.95 13.03
C PRO A 54 10.53 1.87 13.99
N SER A 55 9.95 1.76 15.19
CA SER A 55 10.33 0.72 16.16
C SER A 55 10.07 -0.70 15.65
N SER A 56 8.97 -0.94 14.94
CA SER A 56 8.66 -2.24 14.34
C SER A 56 9.64 -2.59 13.22
N ILE A 57 10.04 -1.59 12.42
CA ILE A 57 11.01 -1.75 11.33
C ILE A 57 12.41 -2.04 11.90
N VAL A 58 12.89 -1.25 12.85
CA VAL A 58 14.21 -1.44 13.49
C VAL A 58 14.30 -2.84 14.11
N LYS A 59 13.30 -3.24 14.89
CA LYS A 59 13.27 -4.58 15.48
C LYS A 59 13.40 -5.69 14.43
N ALA A 60 12.66 -5.57 13.32
CA ALA A 60 12.68 -6.58 12.27
C ALA A 60 14.01 -6.60 11.47
N LEU A 61 14.69 -5.45 11.36
CA LEU A 61 16.04 -5.36 10.79
C LEU A 61 17.08 -6.03 11.73
N ASP A 62 17.00 -5.78 13.03
CA ASP A 62 17.89 -6.39 14.02
C ASP A 62 17.73 -7.92 14.05
N GLU A 63 16.49 -8.41 14.03
CA GLU A 63 16.19 -9.85 13.95
C GLU A 63 16.75 -10.50 12.68
N LYS A 64 16.69 -9.79 11.54
CA LYS A 64 17.28 -10.25 10.28
C LYS A 64 18.81 -10.30 10.33
N ASN A 65 19.46 -9.29 10.93
CA ASN A 65 20.92 -9.21 11.00
C ASN A 65 21.54 -10.19 12.00
N ALA A 66 20.74 -10.69 12.95
CA ALA A 66 21.17 -11.70 13.92
C ALA A 66 21.10 -13.14 13.38
N GLN A 67 20.51 -13.37 12.19
CA GLN A 67 20.46 -14.65 11.48
C GLN A 67 21.63 -14.80 10.52
#